data_AF-A0AAD5HJL9-F1
#
_entry.id   AF-A0AAD5HJL9-F1
#
_cell.length_a   1.000
_cell.length_b   1.000
_cell.length_c   1.000
_cell.angle_alpha   90.00
_cell.angle_beta   90.00
_cell.angle_gamma   90.00
#
_symmetry.space_group_name_H-M   'P 1'
#
loop_
_entity.id
_entity.type
_entity.pdbx_description
1 polymer ?
#
loop_
_entity_poly.entity_id
_entity_poly.type
_entity_poly.pdbx_seq_one_letter_code
_entity_poly.pdbx_strand_id
1 'polypeptide(L)'
;MPRSNAILAARAIQDQLRKVFLTRSELSDWSSREDEMPKASVVLRADPRNMELDKERDQLEMNVLRLQEEKKAWQAIRRPLLDVPPLFPKSENGPVALPVFDFLDPDEGKTRGVLTDEAASFNAVRTETESRLGSIQSLLEFQIDQLADAVHKLEQRVFFAGKEADKVLSISALRLRQREEKRTAAETRDMPVMGFLHGLGSILPKRGE
;
A
#
# COMPACT_ATOMS: atom_id res chain seq x y z
N MET A 1 -43.77 -4.21 43.33
CA MET A 1 -43.93 -3.88 44.77
C MET A 1 -44.94 -4.82 45.43
N PRO A 2 -44.54 -6.06 45.79
CA PRO A 2 -45.47 -7.04 46.38
C PRO A 2 -45.88 -6.70 47.82
N ARG A 3 -45.02 -5.97 48.55
CA ARG A 3 -45.21 -5.65 49.97
C ARG A 3 -46.31 -4.62 50.20
N SER A 4 -46.47 -3.60 49.35
CA SER A 4 -47.49 -2.55 49.52
C SER A 4 -48.92 -3.10 49.39
N ASN A 5 -49.16 -3.96 48.39
CA ASN A 5 -50.47 -4.58 48.18
C ASN A 5 -50.79 -5.57 49.30
N ALA A 6 -49.81 -6.34 49.76
CA ALA A 6 -49.98 -7.22 50.93
C ALA A 6 -50.29 -6.43 52.21
N ILE A 7 -49.65 -5.27 52.43
CA ILE A 7 -49.92 -4.39 53.57
C ILE A 7 -51.34 -3.79 53.49
N LEU A 8 -51.78 -3.33 52.32
CA LEU A 8 -53.13 -2.78 52.13
C LEU A 8 -54.21 -3.86 52.30
N ALA A 9 -54.00 -5.05 51.75
CA ALA A 9 -54.91 -6.18 51.94
C ALA A 9 -54.96 -6.61 53.42
N ALA A 10 -53.82 -6.68 54.10
CA ALA A 10 -53.75 -6.98 55.52
C ALA A 10 -54.51 -5.92 56.36
N ARG A 11 -54.36 -4.63 56.05
CA ARG A 11 -55.12 -3.56 56.71
C ARG A 11 -56.63 -3.68 56.46
N ALA A 12 -57.04 -3.94 55.23
CA ALA A 12 -58.45 -4.14 54.90
C ALA A 12 -59.06 -5.33 55.67
N ILE A 13 -58.34 -6.45 55.76
CA ILE A 13 -58.77 -7.62 56.56
C ILE A 13 -58.82 -7.26 58.04
N GLN A 14 -57.83 -6.53 58.56
CA GLN A 14 -57.79 -6.11 59.95
C GLN A 14 -58.97 -5.19 60.31
N ASP A 15 -59.30 -4.23 59.45
CA ASP A 15 -60.43 -3.32 59.66
C ASP A 15 -61.78 -4.06 59.58
N GLN A 16 -61.91 -5.03 58.66
CA GLN A 16 -63.07 -5.91 58.60
C GLN A 16 -63.22 -6.74 59.88
N LEU A 17 -62.15 -7.37 60.36
CA LEU A 17 -62.15 -8.12 61.62
C LEU A 17 -62.51 -7.22 62.79
N ARG A 18 -61.91 -6.02 62.89
CA ARG A 18 -62.22 -5.05 63.94
C ARG A 18 -63.70 -4.68 63.94
N LYS A 19 -64.29 -4.45 62.76
CA LYS A 19 -65.73 -4.18 62.64
C LYS A 19 -66.58 -5.35 63.11
N VAL A 20 -66.19 -6.59 62.78
CA VAL A 20 -66.89 -7.81 63.22
C VAL A 20 -66.81 -8.00 64.73
N PHE A 21 -65.66 -7.71 65.36
CA PHE A 21 -65.52 -7.76 66.82
C PHE A 21 -66.35 -6.70 67.53
N LEU A 22 -66.52 -5.51 66.93
CA LEU A 22 -67.37 -4.46 67.49
C LEU A 22 -68.87 -4.80 67.38
N THR A 23 -69.30 -5.52 66.34
CA THR A 23 -70.72 -5.87 66.15
C THR A 23 -71.13 -7.17 66.84
N ARG A 24 -70.19 -8.08 67.10
CA ARG A 24 -70.43 -9.38 67.74
C ARG A 24 -69.53 -9.53 68.96
N SER A 25 -70.00 -9.06 70.11
CA SER A 25 -69.29 -9.21 71.39
C SER A 25 -69.10 -10.68 71.79
N GLU A 26 -69.99 -11.56 71.34
CA GLU A 26 -69.93 -13.01 71.55
C GLU A 26 -68.62 -13.64 71.06
N LEU A 27 -67.94 -13.04 70.06
CA LEU A 27 -66.65 -13.51 69.56
C LEU A 27 -65.48 -13.13 70.48
N SER A 28 -65.67 -12.12 71.34
CA SER A 28 -64.70 -11.65 72.33
C SER A 28 -64.94 -12.24 73.73
N ASP A 29 -66.08 -12.88 73.96
CA ASP A 29 -66.42 -13.54 75.22
C ASP A 29 -65.70 -14.89 75.32
N TRP A 30 -64.46 -14.85 75.78
CA TRP A 30 -63.71 -16.09 76.09
C TRP A 30 -64.37 -16.86 77.23
N SER A 31 -64.97 -16.15 78.19
CA SER A 31 -65.56 -16.72 79.42
C SER A 31 -66.87 -17.50 79.20
N SER A 32 -67.53 -17.32 78.06
CA SER A 32 -68.80 -17.99 77.73
C SER A 32 -68.60 -19.21 76.83
N ARG A 33 -67.35 -19.63 76.59
CA ARG A 33 -67.04 -20.78 75.74
C ARG A 33 -67.31 -22.08 76.49
N GLU A 34 -68.18 -22.92 75.92
CA GLU A 34 -68.31 -24.32 76.32
C GLU A 34 -67.00 -25.06 75.99
N ASP A 35 -66.47 -25.85 76.93
CA ASP A 35 -65.14 -26.50 76.84
C ASP A 35 -65.02 -27.54 75.69
N GLU A 36 -66.12 -27.91 75.04
CA GLU A 36 -66.15 -28.88 73.94
C GLU A 36 -66.46 -28.23 72.58
N MET A 37 -65.56 -27.38 72.09
CA MET A 37 -65.57 -26.99 70.67
C MET A 37 -64.66 -27.92 69.83
N PRO A 38 -65.07 -28.32 68.61
CA PRO A 38 -64.19 -29.04 67.70
C PRO A 38 -63.00 -28.15 67.33
N LYS A 39 -61.78 -28.67 67.57
CA LYS A 39 -60.52 -27.96 67.28
C LYS A 39 -60.50 -27.52 65.82
N ALA A 40 -60.53 -26.21 65.58
CA ALA A 40 -60.41 -25.65 64.24
C ALA A 40 -59.11 -26.13 63.57
N SER A 41 -59.17 -26.42 62.28
CA SER A 41 -58.01 -26.89 61.52
C SER A 41 -56.92 -25.82 61.51
N VAL A 42 -55.80 -26.11 62.19
CA VAL A 42 -54.64 -25.23 62.23
C VAL A 42 -53.94 -25.31 60.88
N VAL A 43 -54.09 -24.27 60.06
CA VAL A 43 -53.29 -24.13 58.84
C VAL A 43 -51.89 -23.67 59.26
N LEU A 44 -50.96 -24.62 59.35
CA LEU A 44 -49.55 -24.35 59.59
C LEU A 44 -48.97 -23.61 58.39
N ARG A 45 -48.73 -22.30 58.55
CA ARG A 45 -47.95 -21.53 57.58
C ARG A 45 -46.48 -21.87 57.79
N ALA A 46 -45.76 -22.07 56.68
CA ALA A 46 -44.31 -22.23 56.74
C ALA A 46 -43.67 -20.99 57.35
N ASP A 47 -42.65 -21.20 58.18
CA ASP A 47 -41.90 -20.11 58.76
C ASP A 47 -41.30 -19.23 57.67
N PRO A 48 -41.30 -17.89 57.82
CA PRO A 48 -40.80 -16.98 56.79
C PRO A 48 -39.33 -17.22 56.44
N ARG A 49 -38.54 -17.73 57.40
CA ARG A 49 -37.15 -18.16 57.16
C ARG A 49 -37.06 -19.38 56.25
N ASN A 50 -37.99 -20.34 56.36
CA ASN A 50 -37.99 -21.51 55.50
C ASN A 50 -38.22 -21.08 54.03
N MET A 51 -39.13 -20.14 53.81
CA MET A 51 -39.36 -19.59 52.47
C MET A 51 -38.17 -18.84 51.87
N GLU A 52 -37.33 -18.23 52.70
CA GLU A 52 -36.09 -17.57 52.26
C GLU A 52 -35.02 -18.62 51.89
N LEU A 53 -34.86 -19.64 52.73
CA LEU A 53 -33.95 -20.75 52.48
C LEU A 53 -34.35 -21.55 51.22
N ASP A 54 -35.64 -21.76 51.00
CA ASP A 54 -36.15 -22.45 49.80
C ASP A 54 -35.78 -21.67 48.53
N LYS A 55 -35.88 -20.34 48.55
CA LYS A 55 -35.47 -19.50 47.41
C LYS A 55 -33.96 -19.51 47.18
N GLU A 56 -33.19 -19.48 48.25
CA GLU A 56 -31.72 -19.55 48.17
C GLU A 56 -31.29 -20.92 47.62
N ARG A 57 -31.96 -21.99 48.05
CA ARG A 57 -31.77 -23.33 47.51
C ARG A 57 -32.02 -23.36 46.00
N ASP A 58 -33.14 -22.83 45.53
CA ASP A 58 -33.46 -22.81 44.10
C ASP A 58 -32.39 -22.05 43.28
N GLN A 59 -31.91 -20.91 43.80
CA GLN A 59 -30.84 -20.13 43.18
C GLN A 59 -29.53 -20.91 43.12
N LEU A 60 -29.17 -21.60 44.20
CA LEU A 60 -27.97 -22.43 44.28
C LEU A 60 -28.06 -23.63 43.32
N GLU A 61 -29.22 -24.28 43.21
CA GLU A 61 -29.43 -25.37 42.25
C GLU A 61 -29.23 -24.91 40.80
N MET A 62 -29.77 -23.74 40.43
CA MET A 62 -29.54 -23.15 39.10
C MET A 62 -28.05 -22.87 38.85
N ASN A 63 -27.35 -22.30 39.83
CA ASN A 63 -25.92 -22.02 39.72
C ASN A 63 -25.08 -23.29 39.60
N VAL A 64 -25.43 -24.34 40.34
CA VAL A 64 -24.75 -25.64 40.27
C VAL A 64 -24.92 -26.25 38.88
N LEU A 65 -26.12 -26.21 38.29
CA LEU A 65 -26.34 -26.71 36.93
C LEU A 65 -25.47 -25.98 35.91
N ARG A 66 -25.44 -24.64 35.96
CA ARG A 66 -24.58 -23.83 35.09
C ARG A 66 -23.10 -24.19 35.25
N LEU A 67 -22.60 -24.28 36.48
CA LEU A 67 -21.20 -24.62 36.74
C LEU A 67 -20.85 -26.05 36.29
N GLN A 68 -21.79 -26.98 36.34
CA GLN A 68 -21.59 -28.33 35.82
C GLN A 68 -21.44 -28.33 34.28
N GLU A 69 -22.22 -27.52 33.57
CA GLU A 69 -22.10 -27.36 32.12
C GLU A 69 -20.75 -26.74 31.74
N GLU A 70 -20.36 -25.66 32.41
CA GLU A 70 -19.05 -25.02 32.20
C GLU A 70 -17.92 -26.00 32.50
N LYS A 71 -17.99 -26.76 33.61
CA LYS A 71 -17.01 -27.81 33.93
C LYS A 71 -16.93 -28.88 32.83
N LYS A 72 -18.06 -29.33 32.29
CA LYS A 72 -18.08 -30.30 31.18
C LYS A 72 -17.42 -29.71 29.93
N ALA A 73 -17.67 -28.45 29.61
CA ALA A 73 -17.03 -27.75 28.49
C ALA A 73 -15.50 -27.64 28.70
N TRP A 74 -15.06 -27.23 29.90
CA TRP A 74 -13.63 -27.19 30.24
C TRP A 74 -12.97 -28.56 30.21
N GLN A 75 -13.67 -29.61 30.65
CA GLN A 75 -13.17 -30.97 30.54
C GLN A 75 -13.07 -31.43 29.08
N ALA A 76 -13.98 -31.02 28.21
CA ALA A 76 -13.91 -31.30 26.78
C ALA A 76 -12.69 -30.63 26.12
N ILE A 77 -12.34 -29.40 26.53
CA ILE A 77 -11.14 -28.69 26.07
C ILE A 77 -9.86 -29.31 26.65
N ARG A 78 -9.91 -29.70 27.93
CA ARG A 78 -8.77 -30.29 28.63
C ARG A 78 -8.47 -31.72 28.20
N ARG A 79 -9.44 -32.45 27.61
CA ARG A 79 -9.14 -33.72 26.95
C ARG A 79 -8.04 -33.42 25.93
N PRO A 80 -6.81 -33.92 26.16
CA PRO A 80 -5.69 -33.56 25.31
C PRO A 80 -6.04 -33.99 23.89
N LEU A 81 -5.81 -33.08 22.94
CA LEU A 81 -5.77 -33.43 21.53
C LEU A 81 -4.80 -34.61 21.42
N LEU A 82 -5.32 -35.73 20.92
CA LEU A 82 -4.67 -37.04 20.74
C LEU A 82 -3.15 -36.94 20.57
N ASP A 83 -2.41 -37.77 21.32
CA ASP A 83 -0.97 -38.09 21.25
C ASP A 83 -0.19 -37.37 20.12
N VAL A 84 -0.01 -36.05 20.26
CA VAL A 84 0.99 -35.34 19.47
C VAL A 84 2.31 -35.58 20.20
N PRO A 85 3.24 -36.35 19.62
CA PRO A 85 4.56 -36.50 20.22
C PRO A 85 5.15 -35.10 20.44
N PRO A 86 5.83 -34.85 21.56
CA PRO A 86 6.38 -33.55 21.86
C PRO A 86 7.23 -33.07 20.67
N LEU A 87 6.91 -31.88 20.16
CA LEU A 87 7.58 -31.25 19.01
C LEU A 87 9.11 -31.17 19.16
N PHE A 88 9.58 -31.21 20.40
CA PHE A 88 10.99 -31.24 20.73
C PHE A 88 11.26 -32.35 21.75
N PRO A 89 12.19 -33.27 21.48
CA PRO A 89 12.65 -34.21 22.49
C PRO A 89 13.26 -33.41 23.66
N LYS A 90 12.92 -33.76 24.90
CA LYS A 90 13.41 -33.09 26.13
C LYS A 90 14.93 -33.25 26.38
N SER A 91 15.65 -33.87 25.46
CA SER A 91 17.06 -34.11 25.56
C SER A 91 17.69 -33.83 24.20
N GLU A 92 18.16 -32.59 24.02
CA GLU A 92 19.25 -32.29 23.10
C GLU A 92 19.83 -30.92 23.48
N ASN A 93 20.72 -30.93 24.48
CA ASN A 93 21.72 -29.87 24.66
C ASN A 93 22.86 -30.04 23.64
N GLY A 94 22.54 -30.48 22.42
CA GLY A 94 23.49 -30.61 21.32
C GLY A 94 23.71 -29.26 20.63
N PRO A 95 24.84 -29.09 19.92
CA PRO A 95 25.02 -27.91 19.06
C PRO A 95 23.86 -27.86 18.07
N VAL A 96 23.14 -26.73 18.07
CA VAL A 96 21.99 -26.47 17.19
C VAL A 96 22.42 -26.75 15.74
N ALA A 97 21.97 -27.87 15.19
CA ALA A 97 22.14 -28.15 13.77
C ALA A 97 21.24 -27.16 13.03
N LEU A 98 21.85 -26.25 12.28
CA LEU A 98 21.10 -25.31 11.46
C LEU A 98 20.19 -26.10 10.49
N PRO A 99 18.95 -25.64 10.26
CA PRO A 99 18.05 -26.30 9.32
C PRO A 99 18.70 -26.47 7.95
N VAL A 100 18.35 -27.55 7.26
CA VAL A 100 18.85 -27.84 5.92
C VAL A 100 18.45 -26.70 4.97
N PHE A 101 19.45 -26.09 4.32
CA PHE A 101 19.31 -24.90 3.47
C PHE A 101 18.59 -25.13 2.13
N ASP A 102 18.07 -26.34 1.88
CA ASP A 102 17.34 -26.70 0.66
C ASP A 102 15.90 -26.18 0.62
N PHE A 103 15.44 -25.52 1.69
CA PHE A 103 14.13 -24.85 1.73
C PHE A 103 14.18 -23.36 1.35
N LEU A 104 15.36 -22.84 0.97
CA LEU A 104 15.46 -21.46 0.52
C LEU A 104 14.74 -21.27 -0.82
N ASP A 105 13.98 -20.19 -0.92
CA ASP A 105 13.36 -19.79 -2.18
C ASP A 105 14.44 -19.53 -3.25
N PRO A 106 14.13 -19.72 -4.54
CA PRO A 106 15.13 -19.62 -5.61
C PRO A 106 15.83 -18.25 -5.67
N ASP A 107 15.15 -17.18 -5.24
CA ASP A 107 15.73 -15.84 -5.16
C ASP A 107 16.65 -15.66 -3.95
N GLU A 108 16.33 -16.30 -2.81
CA GLU A 108 17.21 -16.35 -1.64
C GLU A 108 18.46 -17.19 -1.92
N GLY A 109 18.33 -18.24 -2.74
CA GLY A 109 19.47 -19.01 -3.24
C GLY A 109 20.43 -18.17 -4.09
N LYS A 110 19.91 -17.28 -4.94
CA LYS A 110 20.73 -16.37 -5.77
C LYS A 110 21.42 -15.31 -4.94
N THR A 111 20.71 -14.67 -4.01
CA THR A 111 21.31 -13.65 -3.14
C THR A 111 22.39 -14.27 -2.27
N ARG A 112 22.19 -15.48 -1.75
CA ARG A 112 23.24 -16.23 -1.08
C ARG A 112 24.40 -16.51 -2.01
N GLY A 113 24.17 -17.02 -3.23
CA GLY A 113 25.23 -17.26 -4.21
C GLY A 113 26.13 -16.04 -4.40
N VAL A 114 25.52 -14.86 -4.57
CA VAL A 114 26.23 -13.57 -4.70
C VAL A 114 26.96 -13.17 -3.42
N LEU A 115 26.39 -13.43 -2.24
CA LEU A 115 27.02 -13.08 -0.95
C LEU A 115 28.14 -14.06 -0.54
N THR A 116 28.04 -15.32 -0.94
CA THR A 116 29.05 -16.36 -0.64
C THR A 116 30.18 -16.35 -1.65
N ASP A 117 29.94 -15.86 -2.87
CA ASP A 117 30.97 -15.74 -3.88
C ASP A 117 31.79 -14.47 -3.60
N GLU A 118 32.98 -14.65 -3.00
CA GLU A 118 33.87 -13.55 -2.63
C GLU A 118 34.31 -12.73 -3.87
N ALA A 119 34.27 -13.33 -5.06
CA ALA A 119 34.49 -12.67 -6.35
C ALA A 119 33.31 -11.77 -6.78
N ALA A 120 32.09 -12.05 -6.34
CA ALA A 120 30.91 -11.21 -6.53
C ALA A 120 30.69 -10.22 -5.35
N SER A 121 31.67 -10.14 -4.44
CA SER A 121 31.60 -9.21 -3.32
C SER A 121 31.45 -7.76 -3.82
N PHE A 122 30.69 -6.96 -3.07
CA PHE A 122 30.43 -5.56 -3.42
C PHE A 122 31.70 -4.76 -3.72
N ASN A 123 32.80 -5.05 -3.01
CA ASN A 123 34.07 -4.38 -3.23
C ASN A 123 34.72 -4.74 -4.57
N ALA A 124 34.62 -5.99 -5.02
CA ALA A 124 35.13 -6.41 -6.33
C ALA A 124 34.34 -5.77 -7.48
N VAL A 125 33.01 -5.77 -7.38
CA VAL A 125 32.14 -5.07 -8.34
C VAL A 125 32.43 -3.57 -8.35
N ARG A 126 32.64 -2.97 -7.17
CA ARG A 126 32.97 -1.55 -7.05
C ARG A 126 34.29 -1.23 -7.73
N THR A 127 35.37 -1.96 -7.44
CA THR A 127 36.68 -1.67 -8.06
C THR A 127 36.65 -1.92 -9.56
N GLU A 128 35.93 -2.93 -10.02
CA GLU A 128 35.71 -3.16 -11.45
C GLU A 128 34.98 -1.98 -12.10
N THR A 129 33.87 -1.52 -11.52
CA THR A 129 33.12 -0.38 -12.06
C THR A 129 33.93 0.92 -12.05
N GLU A 130 34.71 1.18 -10.99
CA GLU A 130 35.62 2.33 -10.90
C GLU A 130 36.70 2.27 -11.99
N SER A 131 37.29 1.09 -12.24
CA SER A 131 38.27 0.92 -13.32
C SER A 131 37.69 1.13 -14.71
N ARG A 132 36.46 0.63 -14.95
CA ARG A 132 35.73 0.83 -16.21
C ARG A 132 35.42 2.31 -16.41
N LEU A 133 34.98 3.01 -15.37
CA LEU A 133 34.69 4.44 -15.43
C LEU A 133 35.96 5.24 -15.74
N GLY A 134 37.08 4.92 -15.08
CA GLY A 134 38.38 5.53 -15.37
C GLY A 134 38.84 5.30 -16.82
N SER A 135 38.62 4.10 -17.37
CA SER A 135 38.94 3.80 -18.77
C SER A 135 38.10 4.62 -19.75
N ILE A 136 36.79 4.73 -19.51
CA ILE A 136 35.86 5.50 -20.34
C ILE A 136 36.23 6.98 -20.28
N GLN A 137 36.54 7.50 -19.09
CA GLN A 137 36.96 8.89 -18.93
C GLN A 137 38.21 9.19 -19.76
N SER A 138 39.26 8.37 -19.65
CA SER A 138 40.50 8.58 -20.39
C SER A 138 40.34 8.52 -21.91
N LEU A 139 39.46 7.63 -22.39
CA LEU A 139 39.14 7.51 -23.81
C LEU A 139 38.32 8.70 -24.31
N LEU A 140 37.38 9.18 -23.50
CA LEU A 140 36.54 10.33 -23.83
C LEU A 140 37.36 11.61 -23.93
N GLU A 141 38.34 11.83 -23.05
CA GLU A 141 39.25 12.99 -23.11
C GLU A 141 39.97 13.04 -24.48
N PHE A 142 40.58 11.92 -24.90
CA PHE A 142 41.23 11.84 -26.22
C PHE A 142 40.27 12.04 -27.40
N GLN A 143 39.05 11.51 -27.32
CA GLN A 143 38.04 11.69 -28.37
C GLN A 143 37.57 13.13 -28.49
N ILE A 144 37.41 13.84 -27.36
CA ILE A 144 37.06 15.26 -27.35
C ILE A 144 38.18 16.09 -27.99
N ASP A 145 39.43 15.80 -27.67
CA ASP A 145 40.58 16.49 -28.26
C ASP A 145 40.67 16.24 -29.78
N GLN A 146 40.46 15.00 -30.22
CA GLN A 146 40.44 14.67 -31.65
C GLN A 146 39.29 15.39 -32.38
N LEU A 147 38.12 15.50 -31.75
CA LEU A 147 37.00 16.24 -32.30
C LEU A 147 37.33 17.74 -32.40
N ALA A 148 37.91 18.34 -31.36
CA ALA A 148 38.30 19.73 -31.36
C ALA A 148 39.31 20.06 -32.46
N ASP A 149 40.32 19.21 -32.66
CA ASP A 149 41.30 19.35 -33.74
C ASP A 149 40.66 19.19 -35.13
N ALA A 150 39.73 18.23 -35.30
CA ALA A 150 39.00 18.06 -36.55
C ALA A 150 38.11 19.27 -36.89
N VAL A 151 37.42 19.82 -35.89
CA VAL A 151 36.61 21.04 -36.04
C VAL A 151 37.50 22.22 -36.41
N HIS A 152 38.64 22.41 -35.72
CA HIS A 152 39.56 23.49 -36.05
C HIS A 152 40.12 23.38 -37.47
N LYS A 153 40.51 22.17 -37.91
CA LYS A 153 40.94 21.93 -39.29
C LYS A 153 39.83 22.19 -40.31
N LEU A 154 38.58 21.85 -39.99
CA LEU A 154 37.44 22.15 -40.85
C LEU A 154 37.21 23.65 -40.97
N GLU A 155 37.21 24.38 -39.85
CA GLU A 155 37.08 25.84 -39.82
C GLU A 155 38.16 26.51 -40.66
N GLN A 156 39.42 26.08 -40.52
CA GLN A 156 40.52 26.59 -41.35
C GLN A 156 40.26 26.34 -42.85
N ARG A 157 39.87 25.12 -43.22
CA ARG A 157 39.57 24.77 -44.63
C ARG A 157 38.42 25.61 -45.19
N VAL A 158 37.34 25.78 -44.42
CA VAL A 158 36.20 26.61 -44.81
C VAL A 158 36.64 28.07 -44.98
N PHE A 159 37.45 28.59 -44.07
CA PHE A 159 37.97 29.95 -44.16
C PHE A 159 38.85 30.17 -45.40
N PHE A 160 39.76 29.24 -45.72
CA PHE A 160 40.58 29.33 -46.92
C PHE A 160 39.76 29.16 -48.20
N ALA A 161 38.81 28.22 -48.23
CA ALA A 161 37.90 28.04 -49.36
C ALA A 161 37.03 29.29 -49.58
N GLY A 162 36.55 29.92 -48.50
CA GLY A 162 35.83 31.19 -48.55
C GLY A 162 36.66 32.30 -49.19
N LYS A 163 37.92 32.47 -48.78
CA LYS A 163 38.83 33.45 -49.38
C LYS A 163 39.07 33.21 -50.87
N GLU A 164 39.24 31.96 -51.28
CA GLU A 164 39.45 31.64 -52.68
C GLU A 164 38.18 31.84 -53.50
N ALA A 165 37.02 31.48 -52.95
CA ALA A 165 35.72 31.78 -53.55
C ALA A 165 35.52 33.30 -53.72
N ASP A 166 35.82 34.10 -52.70
CA ASP A 166 35.74 35.57 -52.75
C ASP A 166 36.68 36.14 -53.82
N LYS A 167 37.89 35.58 -53.95
CA LYS A 167 38.84 35.98 -54.98
C LYS A 167 38.29 35.65 -56.37
N VAL A 168 37.77 34.44 -56.61
CA VAL A 168 37.16 34.04 -57.87
C VAL A 168 35.95 34.92 -58.20
N LEU A 169 35.09 35.17 -57.22
CA LEU A 169 33.93 36.04 -57.36
C LEU A 169 34.36 37.48 -57.70
N SER A 170 35.35 38.05 -57.03
CA SER A 170 35.86 39.40 -57.33
C SER A 170 36.43 39.51 -58.76
N ILE A 171 37.19 38.52 -59.23
CA ILE A 171 37.71 38.47 -60.61
C ILE A 171 36.54 38.36 -61.60
N SER A 172 35.56 37.50 -61.30
CA SER A 172 34.38 37.33 -62.16
C SER A 172 33.55 38.62 -62.24
N ALA A 173 33.41 39.33 -61.12
CA ALA A 173 32.72 40.62 -61.05
C ALA A 173 33.46 41.71 -61.83
N LEU A 174 34.79 41.77 -61.75
CA LEU A 174 35.60 42.69 -62.56
C LEU A 174 35.47 42.40 -64.06
N ARG A 175 35.53 41.12 -64.46
CA ARG A 175 35.32 40.73 -65.87
C ARG A 175 33.91 41.07 -66.35
N LEU A 176 32.91 40.93 -65.49
CA LEU A 176 31.53 41.31 -65.80
C LEU A 176 31.42 42.83 -65.99
N ARG A 177 32.00 43.64 -65.08
CA ARG A 177 32.06 45.10 -65.23
C ARG A 177 32.76 45.52 -66.52
N GLN A 178 33.91 44.94 -66.85
CA GLN A 178 34.61 45.22 -68.11
C GLN A 178 33.76 44.87 -69.34
N ARG A 179 32.96 43.78 -69.28
CA ARG A 179 32.03 43.43 -70.36
C ARG A 179 30.89 44.44 -70.45
N GLU A 180 30.36 44.89 -69.33
CA GLU A 180 29.32 45.93 -69.28
C GLU A 180 29.84 47.26 -69.81
N GLU A 181 31.03 47.72 -69.39
CA GLU A 181 31.67 48.95 -69.89
C GLU A 181 31.92 48.90 -71.40
N LYS A 182 32.35 47.75 -71.94
CA LYS A 182 32.46 47.56 -73.39
C LYS A 182 31.11 47.65 -74.09
N ARG A 183 30.04 47.10 -73.49
CA ARG A 183 28.67 47.23 -74.02
C ARG A 183 28.16 48.65 -73.94
N THR A 184 28.48 49.40 -72.88
CA THR A 184 28.09 50.81 -72.76
C THR A 184 28.86 51.70 -73.72
N ALA A 185 30.17 51.47 -73.91
CA ALA A 185 30.99 52.21 -74.86
C ALA A 185 30.59 51.95 -76.32
N ALA A 186 30.09 50.75 -76.60
CA ALA A 186 29.49 50.40 -77.88
C ALA A 186 28.02 50.84 -78.00
N GLU A 187 27.51 51.71 -77.09
CA GLU A 187 26.12 52.22 -77.01
C GLU A 187 25.02 51.15 -77.15
N THR A 188 25.35 49.90 -76.82
CA THR A 188 24.49 48.74 -77.06
C THR A 188 23.97 48.13 -75.76
N ARG A 189 24.08 48.88 -74.67
CA ARG A 189 23.60 48.52 -73.35
C ARG A 189 22.10 48.23 -73.32
N ASP A 190 21.32 49.00 -74.08
CA ASP A 190 19.85 48.93 -74.08
C ASP A 190 19.27 48.08 -75.22
N MET A 191 20.13 47.49 -76.06
CA MET A 191 19.69 46.66 -77.19
C MET A 191 19.51 45.19 -76.76
N PRO A 192 18.31 44.60 -76.95
CA PRO A 192 18.08 43.19 -76.67
C PRO A 192 19.02 42.30 -77.49
N VAL A 193 19.53 41.23 -76.88
CA VAL A 193 20.48 40.28 -77.50
C VAL A 193 20.00 39.74 -78.86
N MET A 194 18.67 39.61 -79.04
CA MET A 194 18.05 39.22 -80.31
C MET A 194 18.27 40.24 -81.45
N GLY A 195 18.26 41.54 -81.15
CA GLY A 195 18.49 42.58 -82.15
C GLY A 195 19.92 42.54 -82.71
N PHE A 196 20.89 42.22 -81.85
CA PHE A 196 22.28 42.00 -82.25
C PHE A 196 22.48 40.80 -83.16
N LEU A 197 21.85 39.67 -82.84
CA LEU A 197 21.94 38.47 -83.67
C LEU A 197 21.28 38.69 -85.03
N HIS A 198 20.17 39.44 -85.09
CA HIS A 198 19.54 39.84 -86.34
C HIS A 198 20.44 40.77 -87.17
N GLY A 199 21.13 41.73 -86.53
CA GLY A 199 22.08 42.62 -87.19
C GLY A 199 23.35 41.92 -87.71
N LEU A 200 23.89 40.92 -86.98
CA LEU A 200 24.99 40.11 -87.49
C LEU A 200 24.55 39.17 -88.61
N GLY A 201 23.31 38.66 -88.54
CA GLY A 201 22.70 37.87 -89.60
C GLY A 201 22.52 38.65 -90.91
N SER A 202 22.31 39.97 -90.85
CA SER A 202 22.22 40.81 -92.06
C SER A 202 23.58 41.16 -92.67
N ILE A 203 24.66 41.07 -91.88
CA ILE A 203 26.04 41.35 -92.32
C ILE A 203 26.72 40.09 -92.89
N LEU A 204 26.17 38.90 -92.65
CA LEU A 204 26.66 37.69 -93.31
C LEU A 204 26.24 37.70 -94.80
N PRO A 205 27.18 37.59 -95.75
CA PRO A 205 26.82 37.46 -97.16
C PRO A 205 26.03 36.16 -97.35
N LYS A 206 24.89 36.22 -98.04
CA LYS A 206 24.12 35.04 -98.44
C LYS A 206 25.09 34.09 -99.16
N ARG A 207 25.38 32.95 -98.54
CA ARG A 207 26.16 31.86 -99.12
C ARG A 207 25.50 31.50 -100.45
N GLY A 208 26.20 31.80 -101.55
CA GLY A 208 25.74 31.56 -102.91
C GLY A 208 25.53 30.07 -103.19
N GLU A 209 24.54 29.81 -104.04
CA GLU A 209 24.48 28.64 -104.92
C GLU A 209 25.66 28.63 -105.90
#